data_AF-A0ABD2HXH8-F1
#
_entry.id   AF-A0ABD2HXH8-F1
#
_cell.length_a   1.000
_cell.length_b   1.000
_cell.length_c   1.000
_cell.angle_alpha   90.00
_cell.angle_beta   90.00
_cell.angle_gamma   90.00
#
_symmetry.space_group_name_H-M   'P 1'
#
loop_
_entity.id
_entity.type
_entity.pdbx_description
1 polymer ?
#
loop_
_entity_poly.entity_id
_entity_poly.type
_entity_poly.pdbx_seq_one_letter_code
_entity_poly.pdbx_strand_id
1 'polypeptide(L)'
;MSICVDLRLSSADLPVCGRHRRVPSRTLLFFCSIFEALDFWTRLRWVTLLRRRLALVDGSKATDFHIDKRWDSRLSALVQKVLHVETELWRLSTLGGAVSAMGFFSRKFIRHAFVISIRQLRLAIQIGDPVLISRCFLYISLAFAQKGQFLPALKIVRQEWNRGIELRSDFLLNCTRGVWSTIKWLMMNRKMMMLK
;
A
#
# COMPACT_ATOMS: atom_id res chain seq x y z
N MET A 1 -17.47 7.78 15.27
CA MET A 1 -17.95 6.41 15.03
C MET A 1 -16.77 5.45 15.14
N SER A 2 -16.59 4.84 16.31
CA SER A 2 -15.56 3.82 16.55
C SER A 2 -16.06 2.48 16.05
N ILE A 3 -15.35 1.88 15.10
CA ILE A 3 -15.53 0.48 14.72
C ILE A 3 -14.33 -0.28 15.27
N CYS A 4 -14.56 -0.94 16.40
CA CYS A 4 -13.65 -1.92 16.99
C CYS A 4 -13.86 -3.24 16.24
N VAL A 5 -12.82 -3.80 15.62
CA VAL A 5 -12.86 -5.17 15.08
C VAL A 5 -11.63 -5.88 15.60
N ASP A 6 -11.88 -6.76 16.56
CA ASP A 6 -10.94 -7.74 17.09
C ASP A 6 -10.65 -8.78 15.99
N LEU A 7 -9.38 -9.02 15.65
CA LEU A 7 -8.98 -9.89 14.54
C LEU A 7 -7.68 -10.63 14.87
N ARG A 8 -7.80 -11.79 15.54
CA ARG A 8 -6.80 -12.86 15.47
C ARG A 8 -7.03 -13.63 14.17
N LEU A 9 -6.03 -13.69 13.30
CA LEU A 9 -6.03 -14.53 12.10
C LEU A 9 -5.06 -15.69 12.33
N SER A 10 -5.56 -16.92 12.31
CA SER A 10 -4.75 -18.14 12.29
C SER A 10 -4.41 -18.51 10.84
N SER A 11 -3.19 -19.00 10.63
CA SER A 11 -2.57 -19.33 9.34
C SER A 11 -3.14 -20.56 8.63
N ALA A 12 -4.19 -21.19 9.17
CA ALA A 12 -4.65 -22.52 8.75
C ALA A 12 -5.73 -22.54 7.64
N ASP A 13 -6.27 -21.39 7.20
CA ASP A 13 -7.51 -21.36 6.40
C ASP A 13 -7.34 -21.12 4.88
N LEU A 14 -6.18 -21.37 4.28
CA LEU A 14 -5.97 -21.17 2.83
C LEU A 14 -6.25 -22.46 2.03
N PRO A 15 -7.31 -22.52 1.19
CA PRO A 15 -7.54 -23.68 0.32
C PRO A 15 -6.72 -23.59 -0.97
N VAL A 16 -6.26 -24.76 -1.44
CA VAL A 16 -5.50 -24.98 -2.68
C VAL A 16 -6.43 -24.80 -3.90
N CYS A 17 -6.03 -23.94 -4.85
CA CYS A 17 -6.85 -23.54 -6.00
C CYS A 17 -6.48 -24.29 -7.29
N GLY A 18 -7.47 -24.83 -8.00
CA GLY A 18 -7.34 -25.56 -9.26
C GLY A 18 -7.68 -24.74 -10.53
N ARG A 19 -6.89 -25.01 -11.58
CA ARG A 19 -7.00 -24.73 -13.03
C ARG A 19 -7.32 -23.30 -13.54
N HIS A 20 -6.28 -22.76 -14.19
CA HIS A 20 -6.14 -21.49 -14.90
C HIS A 20 -7.24 -21.10 -15.90
N ARG A 21 -7.61 -19.81 -15.85
CA ARG A 21 -7.88 -18.98 -17.03
C ARG A 21 -6.96 -17.75 -16.99
N ARG A 22 -6.31 -17.46 -18.13
CA ARG A 22 -5.31 -16.39 -18.29
C ARG A 22 -5.91 -15.02 -17.97
N VAL A 23 -5.40 -14.39 -16.92
CA VAL A 23 -5.64 -12.97 -16.61
C VAL A 23 -4.81 -12.13 -17.59
N PRO A 24 -5.32 -11.04 -18.17
CA PRO A 24 -4.52 -10.17 -19.02
C PRO A 24 -3.32 -9.63 -18.22
N SER A 25 -2.13 -9.99 -18.67
CA SER A 25 -0.86 -9.88 -17.95
C SER A 25 -0.47 -8.45 -17.54
N ARG A 26 -1.13 -7.41 -18.06
CA ARG A 26 -0.75 -6.01 -17.80
C ARG A 26 -1.29 -5.44 -16.49
N THR A 27 -2.35 -6.00 -15.90
CA THR A 27 -2.97 -5.43 -14.69
C THR A 27 -2.27 -5.85 -13.40
N LEU A 28 -1.65 -7.03 -13.39
CA LEU A 28 -0.85 -7.54 -12.25
C LEU A 28 0.60 -7.05 -12.27
N LEU A 29 1.14 -6.76 -13.46
CA LEU A 29 2.51 -6.25 -13.61
C LEU A 29 2.68 -4.81 -13.10
N PHE A 30 1.61 -4.03 -12.99
CA PHE A 30 1.69 -2.64 -12.52
C PHE A 30 1.95 -2.51 -11.01
N PHE A 31 1.47 -3.48 -10.21
CA PHE A 31 1.67 -3.47 -8.76
C PHE A 31 3.03 -4.02 -8.32
N CYS A 32 3.67 -4.88 -9.13
CA CYS A 32 4.94 -5.51 -8.79
C CYS A 32 6.19 -4.81 -9.35
N SER A 33 6.17 -4.21 -10.55
CA SER A 33 7.44 -3.92 -11.24
C SER A 33 8.04 -2.53 -10.97
N ILE A 34 7.24 -1.52 -10.65
CA ILE A 34 7.74 -0.13 -10.55
C ILE A 34 7.83 0.35 -9.08
N PHE A 35 6.98 -0.17 -8.20
CA PHE A 35 6.86 0.35 -6.83
C PHE A 35 7.97 -0.12 -5.88
N GLU A 36 8.59 -1.27 -6.14
CA GLU A 36 9.57 -1.87 -5.21
C GLU A 36 11.04 -1.66 -5.61
N ALA A 37 11.39 -1.53 -6.90
CA ALA A 37 12.81 -1.53 -7.26
C ALA A 37 13.49 -0.16 -7.07
N LEU A 38 12.95 0.92 -7.65
CA LEU A 38 13.70 2.17 -7.72
C LEU A 38 13.83 2.90 -6.37
N ASP A 39 12.78 2.89 -5.55
CA ASP A 39 12.75 3.57 -4.25
C ASP A 39 13.43 2.75 -3.14
N PHE A 40 13.38 1.41 -3.22
CA PHE A 40 14.12 0.53 -2.31
C PHE A 40 15.63 0.61 -2.54
N TRP A 41 16.10 0.48 -3.79
CA TRP A 41 17.53 0.49 -4.08
C TRP A 41 18.17 1.85 -3.82
N THR A 42 17.46 2.96 -4.07
CA THR A 42 17.95 4.30 -3.69
C THR A 42 18.01 4.47 -2.18
N ARG A 43 16.97 4.06 -1.42
CA ARG A 43 16.99 4.12 0.06
C ARG A 43 18.04 3.19 0.67
N LEU A 44 18.23 1.98 0.14
CA LEU A 44 19.26 1.04 0.59
C LEU A 44 20.67 1.58 0.29
N ARG A 45 20.84 2.25 -0.85
CA ARG A 45 22.08 2.97 -1.20
C ARG A 45 22.35 4.12 -0.22
N TRP A 46 21.34 4.88 0.19
CA TRP A 46 21.50 5.90 1.22
C TRP A 46 21.88 5.32 2.58
N VAL A 47 21.23 4.24 3.01
CA VAL A 47 21.55 3.54 4.27
C VAL A 47 22.97 2.96 4.25
N THR A 48 23.40 2.37 3.13
CA THR A 48 24.77 1.84 2.99
C THR A 48 25.83 2.94 2.91
N LEU A 49 25.54 4.07 2.26
CA LEU A 49 26.41 5.26 2.26
C LEU A 49 26.51 5.89 3.65
N LEU A 50 25.41 5.97 4.40
CA LEU A 50 25.39 6.41 5.80
C LEU A 50 26.24 5.49 6.69
N ARG A 51 26.08 4.17 6.57
CA ARG A 51 26.95 3.21 7.29
C ARG A 51 28.43 3.36 6.95
N ARG A 52 28.77 3.51 5.67
CA ARG A 52 30.17 3.71 5.25
C ARG A 52 30.73 5.03 5.76
N ARG A 53 29.95 6.12 5.74
CA ARG A 53 30.39 7.41 6.29
C ARG A 53 30.58 7.33 7.81
N LEU A 54 29.68 6.68 8.54
CA LEU A 54 29.84 6.45 9.98
C LEU A 54 31.09 5.61 10.28
N ALA A 55 31.32 4.54 9.53
CA ALA A 55 32.50 3.69 9.70
C ALA A 55 33.84 4.38 9.35
N LEU A 56 33.82 5.43 8.51
CA LEU A 56 35.01 6.23 8.20
C LEU A 56 35.29 7.31 9.26
N VAL A 57 34.29 7.70 10.05
CA VAL A 57 34.45 8.64 11.17
C VAL A 57 35.16 7.97 12.36
N ASP A 58 35.04 6.64 12.50
CA ASP A 58 35.71 5.86 13.57
C ASP A 58 37.26 5.82 13.46
N GLY A 59 37.84 6.27 12.34
CA GLY A 59 39.30 6.35 12.13
C GLY A 59 39.93 7.70 12.51
N SER A 60 39.12 8.71 12.81
CA SER A 60 39.61 10.02 13.29
C SER A 60 39.70 9.99 14.81
N LYS A 61 40.85 10.41 15.36
CA LYS A 61 41.08 10.61 16.80
C LYS A 61 39.80 11.10 17.46
N ALA A 62 39.38 10.41 18.53
CA ALA A 62 38.21 10.72 19.33
C ALA A 62 38.16 12.22 19.62
N THR A 63 37.46 12.94 18.75
CA THR A 63 37.06 14.30 19.02
C THR A 63 35.99 14.13 20.07
N ASP A 64 36.13 14.87 21.16
CA ASP A 64 35.25 14.87 22.32
C ASP A 64 33.89 15.46 21.92
N PHE A 65 33.21 14.81 20.97
CA PHE A 65 31.81 15.02 20.71
C PHE A 65 31.09 14.40 21.89
N HIS A 66 30.70 15.24 22.83
CA HIS A 66 29.75 14.90 23.86
C HIS A 66 28.41 14.54 23.19
N ILE A 67 28.30 13.32 22.66
CA ILE A 67 27.08 12.79 22.06
C ILE A 67 26.03 12.80 23.16
N ASP A 68 25.01 13.62 23.00
CA ASP A 68 23.89 13.64 23.92
C ASP A 68 23.10 12.33 23.76
N LYS A 69 23.44 11.36 24.60
CA LYS A 69 22.81 10.04 24.63
C LYS A 69 21.29 10.10 24.84
N ARG A 70 20.76 11.16 25.47
CA ARG A 70 19.31 11.33 25.65
C ARG A 70 18.65 11.72 24.33
N TRP A 71 19.25 12.64 23.58
CA TRP A 71 18.75 12.99 22.24
C TRP A 71 18.93 11.85 21.24
N ASP A 72 20.06 11.14 21.29
CA ASP A 72 20.30 9.97 20.44
C ASP A 72 19.25 8.86 20.70
N SER A 73 18.92 8.59 21.97
CA SER A 73 17.89 7.62 22.33
C SER A 73 16.50 8.05 21.83
N ARG A 74 16.16 9.34 21.93
CA ARG A 74 14.88 9.88 21.42
C ARG A 74 14.80 9.79 19.91
N LEU A 75 15.87 10.18 19.22
CA LEU A 75 15.97 10.11 17.76
C LEU A 75 15.87 8.66 17.29
N SER A 76 16.60 7.75 17.92
CA SER A 76 16.55 6.32 17.64
C SER A 76 15.14 5.74 17.79
N ALA A 77 14.42 6.11 18.86
CA ALA A 77 13.04 5.69 19.07
C ALA A 77 12.09 6.20 17.98
N LEU A 78 12.24 7.46 17.53
CA LEU A 78 11.45 8.02 16.44
C LEU A 78 11.75 7.31 15.11
N VAL A 79 13.03 7.08 14.80
CA VAL A 79 13.46 6.37 13.59
C VAL A 79 12.92 4.94 13.58
N GLN A 80 13.02 4.21 14.69
CA GLN A 80 12.47 2.86 14.82
C GLN A 80 10.95 2.85 14.59
N LYS A 81 10.22 3.84 15.13
CA LYS A 81 8.78 3.97 14.93
C LYS A 81 8.44 4.18 13.45
N VAL A 82 9.14 5.08 12.76
CA VAL A 82 8.92 5.35 11.32
C VAL A 82 9.23 4.09 10.50
N LEU A 83 10.38 3.45 10.73
CA LEU A 83 10.78 2.24 10.02
C LEU A 83 9.78 1.10 10.21
N HIS A 84 9.23 0.95 11.42
CA HIS A 84 8.21 -0.06 11.70
C HIS A 84 6.94 0.20 10.88
N VAL A 85 6.45 1.44 10.87
CA VAL A 85 5.25 1.83 10.10
C VAL A 85 5.46 1.66 8.59
N GLU A 86 6.62 2.07 8.06
CA GLU A 86 6.97 1.88 6.64
C GLU A 86 7.03 0.39 6.27
N THR A 87 7.66 -0.44 7.11
CA THR A 87 7.77 -1.88 6.90
C THR A 87 6.40 -2.55 6.83
N GLU A 88 5.50 -2.18 7.75
CA GLU A 88 4.13 -2.71 7.76
C GLU A 88 3.34 -2.26 6.52
N LEU A 89 3.50 -1.01 6.06
CA LEU A 89 2.87 -0.55 4.82
C LEU A 89 3.33 -1.34 3.60
N TRP A 90 4.62 -1.68 3.51
CA TRP A 90 5.15 -2.48 2.41
C TRP A 90 4.55 -3.88 2.42
N ARG A 91 4.57 -4.56 3.57
CA ARG A 91 3.94 -5.88 3.74
C ARG A 91 2.46 -5.87 3.35
N LEU A 92 1.71 -4.86 3.83
CA LEU A 92 0.30 -4.72 3.50
C LEU A 92 0.05 -4.37 2.03
N SER A 93 0.98 -3.68 1.37
CA SER A 93 0.87 -3.35 -0.07
C SER A 93 1.01 -4.59 -0.93
N THR A 94 2.04 -5.40 -0.67
CA THR A 94 2.25 -6.66 -1.39
C THR A 94 1.10 -7.64 -1.15
N LEU A 95 0.69 -7.82 0.12
CA LEU A 95 -0.45 -8.68 0.45
C LEU A 95 -1.77 -8.14 -0.12
N GLY A 96 -1.99 -6.83 -0.02
CA GLY A 96 -3.19 -6.15 -0.52
C GLY A 96 -3.34 -6.28 -2.02
N GLY A 97 -2.25 -6.17 -2.78
CA GLY A 97 -2.23 -6.42 -4.22
C GLY A 97 -2.65 -7.85 -4.57
N ALA A 98 -2.06 -8.84 -3.90
CA ALA A 98 -2.41 -10.25 -4.09
C ALA A 98 -3.87 -10.55 -3.74
N VAL A 99 -4.35 -10.09 -2.58
CA VAL A 99 -5.73 -10.31 -2.12
C VAL A 99 -6.75 -9.56 -2.98
N SER A 100 -6.43 -8.35 -3.43
CA SER A 100 -7.26 -7.59 -4.38
C SER A 100 -7.40 -8.33 -5.71
N ALA A 101 -6.32 -8.91 -6.24
CA ALA A 101 -6.37 -9.74 -7.44
C ALA A 101 -7.19 -11.03 -7.23
N MET A 102 -7.14 -11.63 -6.04
CA MET A 102 -8.01 -12.76 -5.70
C MET A 102 -9.48 -12.36 -5.53
N GLY A 103 -9.77 -11.08 -5.29
CA GLY A 103 -11.11 -10.51 -5.17
C GLY A 103 -11.97 -10.67 -6.44
N PHE A 104 -11.35 -10.80 -7.62
CA PHE A 104 -12.07 -11.10 -8.86
C PHE A 104 -12.64 -12.52 -8.91
N PHE A 105 -12.13 -13.44 -8.08
CA PHE A 105 -12.53 -14.85 -8.07
C PHE A 105 -13.41 -15.21 -6.87
N SER A 106 -13.22 -14.57 -5.71
CA SER A 106 -13.97 -14.89 -4.50
C SER A 106 -14.26 -13.68 -3.63
N ARG A 107 -15.52 -13.60 -3.17
CA ARG A 107 -16.01 -12.53 -2.29
C ARG A 107 -15.32 -12.48 -0.93
N LYS A 108 -14.79 -13.61 -0.44
CA LYS A 108 -14.03 -13.66 0.82
C LYS A 108 -12.79 -12.76 0.72
N PHE A 109 -12.05 -12.85 -0.38
CA PHE A 109 -10.87 -12.02 -0.59
C PHE A 109 -11.20 -10.53 -0.74
N ILE A 110 -12.35 -10.17 -1.31
CA ILE A 110 -12.78 -8.76 -1.36
C ILE A 110 -12.94 -8.17 0.06
N ARG A 111 -13.46 -8.95 1.02
CA ARG A 111 -13.54 -8.51 2.43
C ARG A 111 -12.16 -8.32 3.03
N HIS A 112 -11.23 -9.25 2.80
CA HIS A 112 -9.86 -9.12 3.28
C HIS A 112 -9.12 -7.93 2.64
N ALA A 113 -9.26 -7.72 1.32
CA ALA A 113 -8.69 -6.57 0.63
C ALA A 113 -9.16 -5.25 1.26
N PHE A 114 -10.46 -5.13 1.52
CA PHE A 114 -11.01 -3.96 2.19
C PHE A 114 -10.41 -3.73 3.58
N VAL A 115 -10.31 -4.78 4.41
CA VAL A 115 -9.72 -4.68 5.75
C VAL A 115 -8.24 -4.27 5.68
N ILE A 116 -7.48 -4.83 4.74
CA ILE A 116 -6.08 -4.47 4.50
C ILE A 116 -5.99 -2.98 4.11
N SER A 117 -6.82 -2.51 3.17
CA SER A 117 -6.81 -1.10 2.76
C SER A 117 -7.15 -0.14 3.89
N ILE A 118 -8.04 -0.51 4.82
CA ILE A 118 -8.32 0.29 6.03
C ILE A 118 -7.12 0.32 6.96
N ARG A 119 -6.40 -0.79 7.14
CA ARG A 119 -5.16 -0.83 7.93
C ARG A 119 -4.09 0.06 7.29
N GLN A 120 -3.91 -0.01 5.97
CA GLN A 120 -3.00 0.86 5.24
C GLN A 120 -3.36 2.34 5.42
N LEU A 121 -4.64 2.70 5.35
CA LEU A 121 -5.10 4.07 5.56
C LEU A 121 -4.73 4.58 6.96
N ARG A 122 -4.92 3.77 8.00
CA ARG A 122 -4.55 4.14 9.38
C ARG A 122 -3.05 4.43 9.51
N LEU A 123 -2.20 3.58 8.92
CA LEU A 123 -0.75 3.78 8.91
C LEU A 123 -0.35 4.99 8.05
N ALA A 124 -1.00 5.19 6.90
CA ALA A 124 -0.75 6.33 6.03
C ALA A 124 -1.05 7.67 6.70
N ILE A 125 -2.14 7.74 7.48
CA ILE A 125 -2.48 8.92 8.28
C ILE A 125 -1.41 9.19 9.35
N GLN A 126 -0.82 8.14 9.94
CA GLN A 126 0.27 8.30 10.91
C GLN A 126 1.56 8.84 10.28
N ILE A 127 1.86 8.46 9.03
CA ILE A 127 2.99 9.02 8.26
C ILE A 127 2.70 10.45 7.83
N GLY A 128 1.44 10.75 7.47
CA GLY A 128 1.03 12.07 7.00
C GLY A 128 1.31 12.34 5.51
N ASP A 129 1.65 11.31 4.71
CA ASP A 129 1.82 11.46 3.27
C ASP A 129 0.45 11.53 2.56
N PRO A 130 0.06 12.70 1.99
CA PRO A 130 -1.24 12.86 1.34
C PRO A 130 -1.40 12.00 0.08
N VAL A 131 -0.31 11.67 -0.63
CA VAL A 131 -0.37 10.81 -1.83
C VAL A 131 -0.64 9.36 -1.42
N LEU A 132 0.03 8.86 -0.38
CA LEU A 132 -0.22 7.52 0.16
C LEU A 132 -1.65 7.39 0.71
N ILE A 133 -2.15 8.39 1.43
CA ILE A 133 -3.54 8.41 1.93
C ILE A 133 -4.53 8.29 0.76
N SER A 134 -4.32 9.08 -0.29
CA SER A 134 -5.16 9.07 -1.49
C SER A 134 -5.16 7.69 -2.18
N ARG A 135 -4.01 7.02 -2.24
CA ARG A 135 -3.91 5.64 -2.76
C ARG A 135 -4.70 4.63 -1.93
N CYS A 136 -4.70 4.77 -0.61
CA CYS A 136 -5.49 3.88 0.25
C CYS A 136 -6.99 4.03 -0.02
N PHE A 137 -7.48 5.25 -0.28
CA PHE A 137 -8.86 5.47 -0.71
C PHE A 137 -9.17 4.82 -2.07
N LEU A 138 -8.22 4.84 -3.00
CA LEU A 138 -8.36 4.12 -4.28
C LEU A 138 -8.47 2.61 -4.10
N TYR A 139 -7.71 2.01 -3.17
CA TYR A 139 -7.83 0.58 -2.86
C TYR A 139 -9.20 0.24 -2.24
N ILE A 140 -9.70 1.10 -1.36
CA ILE A 140 -11.06 1.00 -0.80
C ILE A 140 -12.11 1.09 -1.91
N SER A 141 -11.96 2.03 -2.83
CA SER A 141 -12.83 2.20 -3.99
C SER A 141 -12.86 0.94 -4.87
N LEU A 142 -11.70 0.34 -5.13
CA LEU A 142 -11.62 -0.90 -5.90
C LEU A 142 -12.36 -2.05 -5.20
N ALA A 143 -12.21 -2.19 -3.88
CA ALA A 143 -12.96 -3.18 -3.11
C ALA A 143 -14.49 -2.95 -3.16
N PHE A 144 -14.95 -1.69 -3.17
CA PHE A 144 -16.36 -1.36 -3.39
C PHE A 144 -16.84 -1.79 -4.77
N ALA A 145 -16.06 -1.49 -5.80
CA ALA A 145 -16.39 -1.88 -7.17
C ALA A 145 -16.43 -3.40 -7.36
N GLN A 146 -15.50 -4.14 -6.75
CA GLN A 146 -15.49 -5.61 -6.76
C GLN A 146 -16.73 -6.20 -6.06
N LYS A 147 -17.31 -5.51 -5.05
CA LYS A 147 -18.60 -5.87 -4.44
C LYS A 147 -19.82 -5.50 -5.30
N GLY A 148 -19.63 -4.83 -6.45
CA GLY A 148 -20.70 -4.31 -7.29
C GLY A 148 -21.25 -2.95 -6.84
N GLN A 149 -20.63 -2.30 -5.85
CA GLN A 149 -21.02 -0.99 -5.34
C GLN A 149 -20.30 0.12 -6.14
N PHE A 150 -20.75 0.35 -7.37
CA PHE A 150 -20.05 1.24 -8.30
C PHE A 150 -20.22 2.73 -7.99
N LEU A 151 -21.39 3.16 -7.52
CA LEU A 151 -21.64 4.57 -7.18
C LEU A 151 -20.67 5.12 -6.11
N PRO A 152 -20.50 4.47 -4.94
CA PRO A 152 -19.53 4.95 -3.96
C PRO A 152 -18.09 4.82 -4.47
N ALA A 153 -17.77 3.78 -5.24
CA ALA A 153 -16.44 3.61 -5.82
C ALA A 153 -16.08 4.79 -6.75
N LEU A 154 -16.96 5.13 -7.69
CA LEU A 154 -16.75 6.24 -8.63
C LEU A 154 -16.68 7.60 -7.93
N LYS A 155 -17.47 7.80 -6.86
CA LYS A 155 -17.39 9.01 -6.04
C LYS A 155 -16.00 9.19 -5.45
N ILE A 156 -15.44 8.14 -4.86
CA ILE A 156 -14.08 8.16 -4.30
C ILE A 156 -13.06 8.44 -5.42
N VAL A 157 -13.12 7.75 -6.56
CA VAL A 157 -12.14 7.97 -7.64
C VAL A 157 -12.16 9.42 -8.14
N ARG A 158 -13.33 10.05 -8.25
CA ARG A 158 -13.44 11.47 -8.64
C ARG A 158 -12.83 12.40 -7.60
N GLN A 159 -13.03 12.12 -6.32
CA GLN A 159 -12.43 12.90 -5.23
C GLN A 159 -10.90 12.79 -5.26
N GLU A 160 -10.36 11.57 -5.41
CA GLU A 160 -8.93 11.34 -5.46
C GLU A 160 -8.29 11.85 -6.76
N TRP A 161 -9.03 11.93 -7.86
CA TRP A 161 -8.59 12.59 -9.09
C TRP A 161 -8.35 14.08 -8.87
N ASN A 162 -9.32 14.77 -8.26
CA ASN A 162 -9.18 16.19 -7.94
C ASN A 162 -8.02 16.42 -6.96
N ARG A 163 -7.89 15.55 -5.96
CA ARG A 163 -6.77 15.59 -5.01
C ARG A 163 -5.42 15.37 -5.70
N GLY A 164 -5.37 14.52 -6.73
CA GLY A 164 -4.18 14.34 -7.58
C GLY A 164 -3.79 15.60 -8.36
N ILE A 165 -4.77 16.37 -8.84
CA ILE A 165 -4.53 17.67 -9.49
C ILE A 165 -4.01 18.68 -8.46
N GLU A 166 -4.64 18.78 -7.29
CA GLU A 166 -4.24 19.69 -6.20
C GLU A 166 -2.81 19.40 -5.71
N LEU A 167 -2.47 18.12 -5.53
CA LEU A 167 -1.14 17.68 -5.12
C LEU A 167 -0.11 17.69 -6.25
N ARG A 168 -0.51 17.99 -7.50
CA ARG A 168 0.32 17.91 -8.71
C ARG A 168 1.09 16.59 -8.82
N SER A 169 0.43 15.49 -8.47
CA SER A 169 1.04 14.16 -8.44
C SER A 169 0.62 13.34 -9.66
N ASP A 170 1.47 13.30 -10.68
CA ASP A 170 1.27 12.44 -11.86
C ASP A 170 1.11 10.97 -11.47
N PHE A 171 1.82 10.55 -10.43
CA PHE A 171 1.73 9.20 -9.91
C PHE A 171 0.31 8.87 -9.39
N LEU A 172 -0.30 9.77 -8.63
CA LEU A 172 -1.67 9.60 -8.15
C LEU A 172 -2.68 9.64 -9.30
N LEU A 173 -2.49 10.55 -10.27
CA LEU A 173 -3.32 10.63 -11.48
C LEU A 173 -3.24 9.35 -12.33
N ASN A 174 -2.08 8.69 -12.39
CA ASN A 174 -1.94 7.41 -13.07
C ASN A 174 -2.63 6.28 -12.30
N CYS A 175 -2.53 6.27 -10.97
CA CYS A 175 -3.24 5.31 -10.11
C CYS A 175 -4.77 5.43 -10.25
N THR A 176 -5.30 6.65 -10.21
CA THR A 176 -6.73 6.93 -10.39
C THR A 176 -7.24 6.47 -11.77
N ARG A 177 -6.50 6.72 -12.86
CA ARG A 177 -6.82 6.21 -14.21
C ARG A 177 -6.86 4.68 -14.26
N GLY A 178 -5.91 4.02 -13.59
CA GLY A 178 -5.86 2.57 -13.49
C GLY A 178 -7.13 2.02 -12.82
N VAL A 179 -7.46 2.54 -11.64
CA VAL A 179 -8.66 2.12 -10.89
C VAL A 179 -9.93 2.44 -11.66
N TRP A 180 -10.05 3.63 -12.27
CA TRP A 180 -11.19 3.98 -13.12
C TRP A 180 -11.41 2.97 -14.24
N SER A 181 -10.34 2.58 -14.93
CA SER A 181 -10.39 1.58 -16.01
C SER A 181 -10.86 0.22 -15.50
N THR A 182 -10.39 -0.20 -14.32
CA THR A 182 -10.84 -1.44 -13.67
C THR A 182 -12.32 -1.39 -13.30
N ILE A 183 -12.80 -0.27 -12.73
CA ILE A 183 -14.22 -0.09 -12.39
C ILE A 183 -15.08 -0.15 -13.66
N LYS A 184 -14.68 0.53 -14.73
CA LYS A 184 -15.39 0.49 -16.02
C LYS A 184 -15.48 -0.93 -16.56
N TRP A 185 -14.38 -1.69 -16.51
CA TRP A 185 -14.36 -3.10 -16.89
C TRP A 185 -15.31 -3.95 -16.02
N LEU A 186 -15.33 -3.76 -14.70
CA LEU A 186 -16.24 -4.45 -13.79
C LEU A 186 -17.72 -4.14 -14.07
N MET A 187 -18.03 -2.89 -14.41
CA MET A 187 -19.39 -2.48 -14.79
C MET A 187 -19.85 -3.15 -16.09
N MET A 188 -18.98 -3.25 -17.09
CA MET A 188 -19.28 -3.91 -18.36
C MET A 188 -19.45 -5.43 -18.19
N ASN A 189 -18.67 -6.05 -17.29
CA ASN A 189 -18.69 -7.50 -17.06
C ASN A 189 -19.58 -7.94 -15.88
N ARG A 190 -20.52 -7.07 -15.45
CA ARG A 190 -21.34 -7.27 -14.24
C ARG A 190 -22.11 -8.60 -14.22
N LYS A 191 -22.56 -9.10 -15.38
CA LYS A 191 -23.28 -10.38 -15.50
C LYS A 191 -22.39 -11.59 -15.20
N MET A 192 -21.09 -11.55 -15.54
CA MET A 192 -20.16 -12.67 -15.28
C MET A 192 -19.79 -12.84 -13.80
N MET A 193 -19.86 -11.79 -12.98
CA MET A 193 -19.52 -11.87 -11.54
C MET A 193 -20.68 -12.26 -10.62
N MET A 194 -21.93 -12.16 -11.09
CA MET A 194 -23.12 -12.54 -10.30
C MET A 194 -23.50 -14.02 -10.45
N LEU A 195 -22.90 -14.73 -11.41
CA LEU A 195 -23.20 -16.12 -11.77
C LEU A 195 -22.30 -17.17 -11.07
N LYS A 196 -21.55 -16.78 -10.04
CA LYS A 196 -20.72 -17.67 -9.21
C LYS A 196 -20.95 -17.45 -7.73
#